data_AF-A0A4V2B2Z8-F1
#
_entry.id   AF-A0A4V2B2Z8-F1
#
_cell.length_a   1.000
_cell.length_b   1.000
_cell.length_c   1.000
_cell.angle_alpha   90.00
_cell.angle_beta   90.00
_cell.angle_gamma   90.00
#
_symmetry.space_group_name_H-M   'P 1'
#
loop_
_entity.id
_entity.type
_entity.pdbx_description
1 polymer ?
#
loop_
_entity_poly.entity_id
_entity_poly.type
_entity_poly.pdbx_seq_one_letter_code
_entity_poly.pdbx_strand_id
1 'polypeptide(L)'
;MHKSRYNMDQELDALAASLPAAAKYPGLVLREPLLVVRIHELLAEAAPEDSDHVWDRLRDIQQDAGLMPLLRKPVSDREMQETMLREVERHLPRMLRDSSPEEFWRWLVGEADSAAAQVDGDDQGRHVRDRINGMLEAAGVGRRYQIRSGPRRM
;
A
#
# COMPACT_ATOMS: atom_id res chain seq x y z
N MET A 1 -17.54 -8.30 1.53
CA MET A 1 -18.25 -9.02 0.45
C MET A 1 -17.19 -9.36 -0.59
N HIS A 2 -16.86 -10.64 -0.77
CA HIS A 2 -15.72 -11.03 -1.62
C HIS A 2 -16.06 -10.88 -3.11
N LYS A 3 -15.07 -10.48 -3.92
CA LYS A 3 -15.22 -10.38 -5.37
C LYS A 3 -15.13 -11.77 -5.99
N SER A 4 -15.90 -11.98 -7.07
CA SER A 4 -15.74 -13.16 -7.92
C SER A 4 -14.36 -13.18 -8.57
N ARG A 5 -13.77 -14.37 -8.75
CA ARG A 5 -12.50 -14.58 -9.45
C ARG A 5 -12.40 -13.85 -10.79
N TYR A 6 -13.48 -13.86 -11.57
CA TYR A 6 -13.54 -13.14 -12.85
C TYR A 6 -13.33 -11.63 -12.69
N ASN A 7 -13.96 -11.02 -11.68
CA ASN A 7 -13.81 -9.59 -11.41
C ASN A 7 -12.41 -9.27 -10.87
N MET A 8 -11.83 -10.17 -10.06
CA MET A 8 -10.46 -10.02 -9.58
C MET A 8 -9.45 -10.06 -10.73
N ASP A 9 -9.59 -11.01 -11.66
CA ASP A 9 -8.71 -11.11 -12.82
C ASP A 9 -8.77 -9.85 -13.70
N GLN A 10 -9.97 -9.27 -13.90
CA GLN A 10 -10.10 -8.00 -14.62
C GLN A 10 -9.38 -6.84 -13.93
N GLU A 11 -9.45 -6.75 -12.60
CA GLU A 11 -8.76 -5.70 -11.85
C GLU A 11 -7.24 -5.91 -11.81
N LEU A 12 -6.79 -7.17 -11.78
CA LEU A 12 -5.38 -7.54 -11.91
C LEU A 12 -4.83 -7.21 -13.30
N ASP A 13 -5.59 -7.48 -14.37
CA ASP A 13 -5.22 -7.11 -15.74
C ASP A 13 -5.17 -5.59 -15.93
N ALA A 14 -6.14 -4.86 -15.36
CA ALA A 14 -6.14 -3.41 -15.37
C ALA A 14 -4.95 -2.83 -14.58
N LEU A 15 -4.60 -3.45 -13.45
CA LEU A 15 -3.41 -3.11 -12.68
C LEU A 15 -2.15 -3.31 -13.51
N ALA A 16 -1.99 -4.48 -14.13
CA ALA A 16 -0.85 -4.79 -15.00
C ALA A 16 -0.71 -3.79 -16.16
N ALA A 17 -1.83 -3.44 -16.81
CA ALA A 17 -1.84 -2.45 -17.89
C ALA A 17 -1.53 -1.01 -17.42
N SER A 18 -1.80 -0.69 -16.16
CA SER A 18 -1.49 0.62 -15.57
C SER A 18 -0.01 0.79 -15.21
N LEU A 19 0.72 -0.33 -15.11
CA LEU A 19 2.14 -0.36 -14.80
C LEU A 19 2.96 0.05 -16.01
N PRO A 20 3.98 0.92 -15.83
CA PRO A 20 4.90 1.20 -16.92
C PRO A 20 5.68 -0.07 -17.26
N ALA A 21 5.60 -0.51 -18.53
CA ALA A 21 6.46 -1.57 -19.04
C ALA A 21 7.92 -1.18 -18.82
N ALA A 22 8.73 -2.08 -18.26
CA ALA A 22 10.13 -1.99 -17.83
C ALA A 22 11.05 -0.94 -18.54
N ALA A 23 10.70 0.33 -18.43
CA ALA A 23 11.35 1.43 -19.10
C ALA A 23 11.79 2.43 -18.03
N LYS A 24 13.10 2.70 -18.04
CA LYS A 24 13.80 3.69 -17.21
C LYS A 24 13.01 5.00 -17.13
N TYR A 25 12.12 5.12 -16.15
CA TYR A 25 11.31 6.31 -15.92
C TYR A 25 11.53 6.81 -14.48
N PRO A 26 11.93 8.07 -14.30
CA PRO A 26 12.14 8.67 -12.97
C PRO A 26 10.82 8.94 -12.20
N GLY A 27 9.65 8.56 -12.74
CA GLY A 27 8.33 8.76 -12.14
C GLY A 27 7.75 7.56 -11.36
N LEU A 28 8.47 6.44 -11.27
CA LEU A 28 8.08 5.24 -10.49
C LEU A 28 7.92 5.51 -8.99
N VAL A 29 8.53 6.60 -8.51
CA VAL A 29 8.73 6.93 -7.10
C VAL A 29 7.42 7.15 -6.33
N LEU A 30 6.40 7.74 -6.97
CA LEU A 30 5.08 7.93 -6.36
C LEU A 30 4.09 6.80 -6.67
N ARG A 31 4.39 5.95 -7.67
CA ARG A 31 3.48 4.87 -8.11
C ARG A 31 3.68 3.59 -7.33
N GLU A 32 4.92 3.20 -7.02
CA GLU A 32 5.23 1.98 -6.26
C GLU A 32 4.38 1.84 -4.99
N PRO A 33 4.21 2.87 -4.16
CA PRO A 33 3.46 2.73 -2.93
C PRO A 33 1.94 2.62 -3.16
N LEU A 34 1.40 3.41 -4.09
CA LEU A 34 -0.01 3.32 -4.53
C LEU A 34 -0.32 1.95 -5.17
N LEU A 35 0.67 1.35 -5.83
CA LEU A 35 0.57 0.00 -6.38
C LEU A 35 0.59 -1.03 -5.28
N VAL A 36 1.51 -0.93 -4.32
CA VAL A 36 1.54 -1.79 -3.13
C VAL A 36 0.19 -1.73 -2.41
N VAL A 37 -0.38 -0.54 -2.18
CA VAL A 37 -1.73 -0.37 -1.63
C VAL A 37 -2.78 -1.12 -2.45
N ARG A 38 -2.80 -0.92 -3.77
CA ARG A 38 -3.80 -1.53 -4.65
C ARG A 38 -3.70 -3.05 -4.68
N ILE A 39 -2.47 -3.57 -4.65
CA ILE A 39 -2.14 -5.00 -4.56
C ILE A 39 -2.70 -5.57 -3.26
N HIS A 40 -2.58 -4.86 -2.14
CA HIS A 40 -3.11 -5.28 -0.86
C HIS A 40 -4.65 -5.19 -0.77
N GLU A 41 -5.28 -4.17 -1.37
CA GLU A 41 -6.74 -4.11 -1.51
C GLU A 41 -7.29 -5.33 -2.26
N LEU A 42 -6.65 -5.70 -3.36
CA LEU A 42 -7.06 -6.86 -4.16
C LEU A 42 -6.95 -8.17 -3.36
N LEU A 43 -5.95 -8.30 -2.49
CA LEU A 43 -5.82 -9.46 -1.59
C LEU A 43 -6.90 -9.48 -0.51
N ALA A 44 -7.27 -8.31 0.03
CA ALA A 44 -8.30 -8.20 1.06
C ALA A 44 -9.72 -8.47 0.52
N GLU A 45 -9.97 -8.11 -0.74
CA GLU A 45 -11.25 -8.35 -1.42
C GLU A 45 -11.39 -9.78 -1.95
N ALA A 46 -10.29 -10.54 -2.00
CA ALA A 46 -10.27 -11.91 -2.45
C ALA A 46 -10.97 -12.85 -1.47
N ALA A 47 -11.69 -13.84 -2.01
CA ALA A 47 -12.15 -14.96 -1.20
C ALA A 47 -10.94 -15.77 -0.70
N PRO A 48 -10.99 -16.39 0.49
CA PRO A 48 -9.87 -17.17 1.02
C PRO A 48 -9.33 -18.23 0.04
N GLU A 49 -10.21 -18.90 -0.70
CA GLU A 49 -9.89 -19.91 -1.70
C GLU A 49 -9.19 -19.35 -2.96
N ASP A 50 -9.38 -18.07 -3.27
CA ASP A 50 -8.78 -17.39 -4.43
C ASP A 50 -7.52 -16.58 -4.06
N SER A 51 -7.23 -16.47 -2.76
CA SER A 51 -6.14 -15.65 -2.22
C SER A 51 -4.76 -16.08 -2.75
N ASP A 52 -4.52 -17.37 -2.95
CA ASP A 52 -3.27 -17.88 -3.54
C ASP A 52 -3.16 -17.51 -5.03
N HIS A 53 -4.25 -17.62 -5.79
CA HIS A 53 -4.30 -17.24 -7.20
C HIS A 53 -4.02 -15.74 -7.38
N VAL A 54 -4.68 -14.90 -6.58
CA VAL A 54 -4.47 -13.45 -6.60
C VAL A 54 -3.02 -13.11 -6.23
N TRP A 55 -2.46 -13.78 -5.21
CA TRP A 55 -1.07 -13.58 -4.79
C TRP A 55 -0.06 -13.96 -5.87
N ASP A 56 -0.25 -15.08 -6.56
CA ASP A 56 0.63 -15.52 -7.64
C ASP A 56 0.57 -14.55 -8.82
N ARG A 57 -0.63 -14.13 -9.23
CA ARG A 57 -0.82 -13.13 -10.30
C ARG A 57 -0.15 -11.79 -9.98
N LEU A 58 -0.27 -11.33 -8.74
CA LEU A 58 0.37 -10.11 -8.26
C LEU A 58 1.90 -10.20 -8.32
N ARG A 59 2.46 -11.35 -7.96
CA ARG A 59 3.91 -11.60 -8.05
C ARG A 59 4.38 -11.51 -9.50
N ASP A 60 3.67 -12.14 -10.43
CA ASP A 60 4.00 -12.12 -11.87
C ASP A 60 3.96 -10.68 -12.40
N ILE A 61 2.90 -9.93 -12.06
CA ILE A 61 2.74 -8.52 -12.45
C ILE A 61 3.91 -7.66 -11.91
N GLN A 62 4.32 -7.87 -10.66
CA GLN A 62 5.46 -7.15 -10.08
C GLN A 62 6.78 -7.50 -10.78
N GLN A 63 7.00 -8.77 -11.11
CA GLN A 63 8.19 -9.22 -11.84
C GLN A 63 8.25 -8.61 -13.24
N ASP A 64 7.13 -8.63 -13.98
CA ASP A 64 7.04 -8.06 -15.33
C ASP A 64 7.27 -6.54 -15.34
N ALA A 65 6.84 -5.85 -14.29
CA ALA A 65 7.05 -4.42 -14.10
C ALA A 65 8.45 -4.07 -13.55
N GLY A 66 9.28 -5.06 -13.22
CA GLY A 66 10.59 -4.84 -12.58
C GLY A 66 10.50 -4.26 -11.17
N LEU A 67 9.35 -4.41 -10.52
CA LEU A 67 9.12 -4.00 -9.14
C LEU A 67 9.73 -5.05 -8.19
N MET A 68 10.15 -4.62 -7.02
CA MET A 68 10.54 -5.59 -5.99
C MET A 68 9.32 -6.40 -5.55
N PRO A 69 9.40 -7.74 -5.55
CA PRO A 69 8.28 -8.58 -5.15
C PRO A 69 7.96 -8.36 -3.68
N LEU A 70 6.67 -8.47 -3.31
CA LEU A 70 6.28 -8.54 -1.91
C LEU A 70 6.95 -9.77 -1.27
N LEU A 71 7.70 -9.54 -0.19
CA LEU A 71 8.62 -10.54 0.35
C LEU A 71 7.90 -11.79 0.91
N ARG A 72 6.63 -11.66 1.36
CA ARG A 72 5.77 -12.76 1.83
C ARG A 72 4.28 -12.43 1.73
N LYS A 73 3.44 -13.45 1.48
CA LYS A 73 1.99 -13.36 1.61
C LYS A 73 1.64 -13.16 3.09
N PRO A 74 0.96 -12.08 3.48
CA PRO A 74 0.49 -11.93 4.85
C PRO A 74 -0.62 -12.97 5.14
N VAL A 75 -0.58 -13.61 6.31
CA VAL A 75 -1.59 -14.63 6.70
C VAL A 75 -2.67 -14.08 7.64
N SER A 76 -2.61 -12.79 7.99
CA SER A 76 -3.65 -12.07 8.73
C SER A 76 -3.69 -10.58 8.39
N ASP A 77 -4.82 -9.92 8.65
CA ASP A 77 -5.02 -8.47 8.46
C ASP A 77 -3.98 -7.64 9.23
N ARG A 78 -3.60 -8.11 10.43
CA ARG A 78 -2.57 -7.46 11.25
C ARG A 78 -1.18 -7.58 10.63
N GLU A 79 -0.81 -8.75 10.14
CA GLU A 79 0.46 -8.91 9.43
C GLU A 79 0.49 -8.14 8.12
N MET A 80 -0.67 -8.02 7.46
CA MET A 80 -0.82 -7.20 6.27
C MET A 80 -0.58 -5.72 6.58
N GLN A 81 -1.20 -5.19 7.63
CA GLN A 81 -0.98 -3.82 8.10
C GLN A 81 0.50 -3.57 8.45
N GLU A 82 1.14 -4.49 9.18
CA GLU A 82 2.57 -4.37 9.53
C GLU A 82 3.47 -4.42 8.29
N THR A 83 3.12 -5.22 7.30
CA THR A 83 3.83 -5.28 6.02
C THR A 83 3.73 -3.95 5.29
N MET A 84 2.54 -3.35 5.22
CA MET A 84 2.33 -2.03 4.62
C MET A 84 3.13 -0.95 5.35
N LEU A 85 3.12 -0.95 6.69
CA LEU A 85 3.89 0.01 7.48
C LEU A 85 5.42 -0.13 7.26
N ARG A 86 5.93 -1.35 7.11
CA ARG A 86 7.35 -1.59 6.76
C ARG A 86 7.70 -1.08 5.38
N GLU A 87 6.82 -1.25 4.40
CA GLU A 87 7.01 -0.70 3.07
C GLU A 87 7.01 0.84 3.11
N VAL A 88 6.11 1.47 3.87
CA VAL A 88 6.15 2.92 4.08
C VAL A 88 7.48 3.37 4.66
N GLU A 89 7.96 2.70 5.71
CA GLU A 89 9.26 3.00 6.35
C GLU A 89 10.42 2.89 5.35
N ARG A 90 10.40 1.88 4.48
CA ARG A 90 11.41 1.65 3.47
C ARG A 90 11.44 2.76 2.40
N HIS A 91 10.27 3.24 1.98
CA HIS A 91 10.16 4.26 0.94
C HIS A 91 10.33 5.68 1.48
N LEU A 92 10.07 5.91 2.78
CA LEU A 92 10.07 7.22 3.42
C LEU A 92 11.34 8.07 3.13
N PRO A 93 12.59 7.55 3.26
CA PRO A 93 13.78 8.37 3.02
C PRO A 93 13.90 8.86 1.57
N ARG A 94 13.45 8.03 0.61
CA ARG A 94 13.44 8.39 -0.81
C ARG A 94 12.36 9.43 -1.08
N MET A 95 11.16 9.22 -0.57
CA MET A 95 10.04 10.15 -0.76
C MET A 95 10.34 11.54 -0.20
N LEU A 96 11.02 11.62 0.95
CA LEU A 96 11.48 12.87 1.54
C LEU A 96 12.54 13.60 0.68
N ARG A 97 13.36 12.85 -0.06
CA ARG A 97 14.44 13.40 -0.88
C ARG A 97 13.95 13.87 -2.25
N ASP A 98 13.09 13.07 -2.87
CA ASP A 98 12.82 13.15 -4.30
C ASP A 98 11.45 13.80 -4.62
N SER A 99 10.57 13.95 -3.63
CA SER A 99 9.23 14.52 -3.83
C SER A 99 9.14 15.97 -3.32
N SER A 100 8.26 16.78 -3.92
CA SER A 100 7.88 18.04 -3.30
C SER A 100 7.17 17.79 -1.95
N PRO A 101 7.16 18.75 -1.01
CA PRO A 101 6.46 18.58 0.25
C PRO A 101 4.98 18.19 0.08
N GLU A 102 4.28 18.76 -0.89
CA GLU A 102 2.87 18.44 -1.13
C GLU A 102 2.68 17.00 -1.62
N GLU A 103 3.51 16.55 -2.57
CA GLU A 103 3.48 15.18 -3.09
C GLU A 103 3.83 14.17 -2.01
N PHE A 104 4.85 14.45 -1.19
CA PHE A 104 5.22 13.64 -0.04
C PHE A 104 4.03 13.45 0.91
N TRP A 105 3.36 14.53 1.30
CA TRP A 105 2.23 14.43 2.24
C TRP A 105 1.02 13.74 1.62
N ARG A 106 0.76 13.95 0.32
CA ARG A 106 -0.32 13.27 -0.40
C ARG A 106 -0.07 11.77 -0.47
N TRP A 107 1.17 11.37 -0.78
CA TRP A 107 1.62 9.99 -0.75
C TRP A 107 1.43 9.37 0.64
N LEU A 108 2.01 9.98 1.67
CA LEU A 108 2.00 9.44 3.03
C LEU A 108 0.58 9.26 3.58
N VAL A 109 -0.33 10.21 3.30
CA VAL A 109 -1.74 10.08 3.68
C VAL A 109 -2.40 8.89 2.99
N GLY A 110 -2.14 8.69 1.69
CA GLY A 110 -2.65 7.54 0.96
C GLY A 110 -2.19 6.20 1.55
N GLU A 111 -0.92 6.08 1.89
CA GLU A 111 -0.38 4.88 2.52
C GLU A 111 -0.99 4.63 3.92
N ALA A 112 -1.12 5.69 4.72
CA ALA A 112 -1.69 5.61 6.05
C ALA A 112 -3.15 5.17 6.04
N ASP A 113 -3.96 5.76 5.13
CA ASP A 113 -5.37 5.42 4.97
C ASP A 113 -5.53 3.98 4.53
N SER A 114 -4.63 3.51 3.66
CA SER A 114 -4.63 2.13 3.16
C SER A 114 -4.24 1.13 4.24
N ALA A 115 -3.22 1.42 5.04
CA ALA A 115 -2.84 0.59 6.18
C ALA A 115 -3.94 0.56 7.26
N ALA A 116 -4.70 1.64 7.41
CA ALA A 116 -5.83 1.71 8.34
C ALA A 116 -7.12 1.07 7.79
N ALA A 117 -7.29 0.97 6.47
CA ALA A 117 -8.46 0.36 5.85
C ALA A 117 -8.53 -1.16 6.06
N GLN A 118 -7.38 -1.80 6.29
CA GLN A 118 -7.28 -3.26 6.45
C GLN A 118 -7.74 -3.78 7.81
N VAL A 119 -8.14 -2.92 8.73
CA VAL A 119 -8.52 -3.33 10.08
C VAL A 119 -9.68 -2.50 10.62
N ASP A 120 -10.52 -3.16 11.40
CA ASP A 120 -11.63 -2.54 12.10
C ASP A 120 -11.27 -2.22 13.55
N GLY A 121 -11.53 -0.98 13.96
CA GLY A 121 -11.40 -0.52 15.35
C GLY A 121 -10.43 0.65 15.56
N ASP A 122 -10.79 1.53 16.50
CA ASP A 122 -10.05 2.76 16.79
C ASP A 122 -8.63 2.51 17.33
N ASP A 123 -8.38 1.35 17.96
CA ASP A 123 -7.05 0.98 18.46
C ASP A 123 -6.02 0.80 17.35
N GLN A 124 -6.44 0.29 16.19
CA GLN A 124 -5.51 0.04 15.10
C GLN A 124 -5.24 1.29 14.26
N GLY A 125 -6.23 2.18 14.12
CA GLY A 125 -5.99 3.51 13.56
C GLY A 125 -4.96 4.29 14.40
N ARG A 126 -5.05 4.20 15.73
CA ARG A 126 -4.05 4.76 16.64
C ARG A 126 -2.67 4.16 16.41
N HIS A 127 -2.57 2.83 16.28
CA HIS A 127 -1.32 2.14 16.01
C HIS A 127 -0.64 2.61 14.71
N VAL A 128 -1.36 2.67 13.59
CA VAL A 128 -0.85 3.18 12.30
C VAL A 128 -0.32 4.60 12.45
N ARG A 129 -1.10 5.48 13.08
CA ARG A 129 -0.71 6.88 13.29
C ARG A 129 0.54 7.01 14.14
N ASP A 130 0.60 6.28 15.25
CA ASP A 130 1.74 6.35 16.16
C ASP A 130 3.00 5.80 15.48
N ARG A 131 2.84 4.75 14.67
CA ARG A 131 3.96 4.16 13.94
C ARG A 131 4.48 5.04 12.81
N ILE A 132 3.59 5.68 12.04
CA ILE A 132 3.96 6.70 11.04
C ILE A 132 4.63 7.91 11.68
N ASN A 133 4.08 8.43 12.78
CA ASN A 133 4.69 9.57 13.48
C ASN A 133 6.08 9.23 14.01
N GLY A 134 6.30 8.00 14.50
CA GLY A 134 7.63 7.53 14.88
C GLY A 134 8.62 7.48 13.71
N MET A 135 8.17 7.07 12.51
CA MET A 135 9.01 7.12 11.30
C MET A 135 9.37 8.55 10.91
N LEU A 136 8.40 9.46 10.95
CA LEU A 136 8.59 10.88 10.63
C LEU A 136 9.58 11.54 11.60
N GLU A 137 9.43 11.28 12.90
CA GLU A 137 10.34 11.77 13.94
C GLU A 137 11.76 11.24 13.73
N ALA A 138 11.93 9.93 13.48
CA ALA A 138 13.22 9.33 13.19
C ALA A 138 13.89 9.91 11.93
N ALA A 139 13.08 10.35 10.96
CA ALA A 139 13.55 11.02 9.74
C ALA A 139 13.77 12.54 9.92
N GLY A 140 13.56 13.09 11.12
CA GLY A 140 13.75 14.51 11.41
C GLY A 140 12.63 15.43 10.92
N VAL A 141 11.46 14.87 10.58
CA VAL A 141 10.30 15.63 10.11
C VAL A 141 9.51 16.16 11.31
N GLY A 142 9.57 17.48 11.55
CA GLY A 142 8.88 18.12 12.67
C GLY A 142 7.34 18.18 12.55
N ARG A 143 6.79 17.95 11.35
CA ARG A 143 5.35 17.93 11.12
C ARG A 143 4.80 16.54 11.40
N ARG A 144 3.74 16.46 12.21
CA ARG A 144 3.06 15.20 12.56
C ARG A 144 1.96 14.84 11.58
N TYR A 145 1.84 13.55 11.28
CA TYR A 145 0.67 12.97 10.64
C TYR A 145 -0.50 12.96 11.62
N GLN A 146 -1.62 13.53 11.18
CA GLN A 146 -2.89 13.46 11.89
C GLN A 146 -3.83 12.61 11.03
N ILE A 147 -4.40 11.57 11.63
CA ILE A 147 -5.54 10.89 11.02
C ILE A 147 -6.61 11.95 10.80
N ARG A 148 -7.11 12.10 9.57
CA ARG A 148 -8.39 12.78 9.37
C ARG A 148 -9.44 11.92 10.06
N SER A 149 -9.77 12.27 11.30
CA SER A 149 -10.99 11.80 11.93
C SER A 149 -12.14 12.38 11.11
N GLY A 150 -12.65 11.59 10.17
CA GLY A 150 -13.80 11.92 9.33
C GLY A 150 -14.59 10.64 9.10
N PRO A 151 -15.92 10.68 9.15
CA PRO A 151 -16.75 9.49 9.24
C PRO A 151 -16.52 8.56 8.05
N ARG A 152 -16.21 7.27 8.32
CA ARG A 152 -16.39 6.22 7.30
C ARG A 152 -17.86 6.27 6.87
N ARG A 153 -18.07 6.41 5.56
CA ARG A 153 -19.38 6.59 4.93
C ARG A 153 -20.38 5.54 5.43
N MET A 154 -21.60 6.01 5.74
CA MET A 154 -22.81 5.18 5.75
C MET A 154 -23.07 4.59 4.37
#